data_AF-A0A7J9HVS8-F1
#
_entry.id   AF-A0A7J9HVS8-F1
#
_cell.length_a   1.000
_cell.length_b   1.000
_cell.length_c   1.000
_cell.angle_alpha   90.00
_cell.angle_beta   90.00
_cell.angle_gamma   90.00
#
_symmetry.space_group_name_H-M   'P 1'
#
loop_
_entity.id
_entity.type
_entity.pdbx_description
1 polymer ?
#
loop_
_entity_poly.entity_id
_entity_poly.type
_entity_poly.pdbx_seq_one_letter_code
_entity_poly.pdbx_strand_id
1 'polypeptide(L)'
;GYYHDEHCFYSKPEATFDVLNLPEIQGNRCWGSPFCWLNLPFSLNTIPEVEDWPSKDLFDYSIRKLVLCTSPEESDCIVLAIISAGSFFAKPSDEAWTLICHSDRYYLDDAIYFKGNFYGCLHTGEIVLCEATHPKVVELAPPPPDLPEFVSTVTYLFDLAGNLCIACRHTHSYAFTVGFDIFKLDIDTKTWEKIYSLGD
;
A
#
# COMPACT_ATOMS: atom_id res chain seq x y z
N GLY A 1 3.32 25.09 21.13
CA GLY A 1 2.53 24.67 22.30
C GLY A 1 2.32 23.19 22.17
N TYR A 2 2.69 22.46 23.22
CA TYR A 2 2.72 21.01 23.40
C TYR A 2 1.81 20.20 22.45
N TYR A 3 2.43 19.45 21.53
CA TYR A 3 1.77 18.30 20.92
C TYR A 3 1.67 17.23 22.01
N HIS A 4 0.46 16.79 22.35
CA HIS A 4 0.29 15.67 23.25
C HIS A 4 0.67 14.38 22.50
N ASP A 5 1.62 13.62 23.07
CA ASP A 5 2.17 12.36 22.56
C ASP A 5 1.18 11.18 22.75
N GLU A 6 -0.08 11.40 22.38
CA GLU A 6 -1.18 10.46 22.56
C GLU A 6 -1.69 10.00 21.20
N HIS A 7 -1.56 8.70 20.92
CA HIS A 7 -2.07 8.09 19.69
C HIS A 7 -3.22 7.13 20.03
N CYS A 8 -4.34 7.25 19.32
CA CYS A 8 -5.52 6.40 19.49
C CYS A 8 -5.46 5.16 18.59
N PHE A 9 -5.63 3.98 19.16
CA PHE A 9 -5.57 2.70 18.45
C PHE A 9 -6.89 1.95 18.61
N TYR A 10 -7.43 1.40 17.53
CA TYR A 10 -8.67 0.62 17.58
C TYR A 10 -8.38 -0.87 17.79
N SER A 11 -8.84 -1.41 18.91
CA SER A 11 -8.74 -2.83 19.25
C SER A 11 -9.99 -3.58 18.77
N LYS A 12 -9.87 -4.44 17.76
CA LYS A 12 -11.00 -5.24 17.23
C LYS A 12 -11.64 -6.21 18.25
N PRO A 13 -10.88 -6.91 19.12
CA PRO A 13 -11.48 -7.85 20.08
C PRO A 13 -12.32 -7.15 21.15
N GLU A 14 -11.96 -5.92 21.50
CA GLU A 14 -12.55 -5.19 22.64
C GLU A 14 -13.46 -4.05 22.19
N ALA A 15 -13.44 -3.68 20.90
CA ALA A 15 -14.12 -2.52 20.32
C ALA A 15 -13.83 -1.20 21.06
N THR A 16 -12.65 -1.11 21.67
CA THR A 16 -12.16 0.04 22.44
C THR A 16 -11.10 0.81 21.65
N PHE A 17 -10.95 2.08 22.01
CA PHE A 17 -9.81 2.90 21.58
C PHE A 17 -8.80 2.96 22.71
N ASP A 18 -7.62 2.38 22.50
CA ASP A 18 -6.50 2.46 23.43
C ASP A 18 -5.65 3.69 23.10
N VAL A 19 -5.33 4.49 24.10
CA VAL A 19 -4.41 5.62 23.96
C VAL A 19 -3.07 5.22 24.57
N LEU A 20 -2.05 5.09 23.73
CA LEU A 20 -0.70 4.76 24.18
C LEU A 20 0.19 6.01 24.13
N ASN A 21 0.98 6.19 25.18
CA ASN A 21 2.06 7.17 25.22
C ASN A 21 3.35 6.48 24.74
N LEU A 22 3.87 6.93 23.61
CA LEU A 22 5.01 6.32 22.93
C LEU A 22 6.12 7.39 22.77
N PRO A 23 6.96 7.63 23.78
CA PRO A 23 8.03 8.61 23.68
C PRO A 23 9.13 8.21 22.67
N GLU A 24 9.28 6.91 22.36
CA GLU A 24 10.30 6.38 21.44
C GLU A 24 10.05 6.72 19.97
N ILE A 25 8.82 7.17 19.64
CA ILE A 25 8.44 7.56 18.27
C ILE A 25 8.51 9.07 18.04
N GLN A 26 8.98 9.82 19.04
CA GLN A 26 9.06 11.27 18.98
C GLN A 26 10.04 11.74 17.89
N GLY A 27 9.51 12.50 16.93
CA GLY A 27 10.28 12.98 15.77
C GLY A 27 10.36 12.00 14.59
N ASN A 28 9.82 10.79 14.72
CA ASN A 28 9.79 9.76 13.67
C ASN A 28 8.38 9.55 13.12
N ARG A 29 8.24 9.33 11.81
CA ARG A 29 6.94 8.96 11.22
C ARG A 29 6.70 7.47 11.49
N CYS A 30 5.88 7.16 12.49
CA CYS A 30 5.53 5.78 12.84
C CYS A 30 4.20 5.37 12.20
N TRP A 31 4.16 4.12 11.73
CA TRP A 31 3.00 3.55 11.07
C TRP A 31 2.63 2.23 11.74
N GLY A 32 1.40 2.16 12.25
CA GLY A 32 0.87 0.96 12.91
C GLY A 32 -0.05 0.17 11.98
N SER A 33 0.05 -1.16 12.07
CA SER A 33 -1.03 -2.07 11.69
C SER A 33 -1.63 -2.68 12.97
N PRO A 34 -2.78 -3.37 12.89
CA PRO A 34 -3.31 -4.13 14.04
C PRO A 34 -2.36 -5.21 14.58
N PHE A 35 -1.28 -5.54 13.86
CA PHE A 35 -0.40 -6.67 14.16
C PHE A 35 1.05 -6.26 14.47
N CYS A 36 1.49 -5.05 14.11
CA CYS A 36 2.86 -4.60 14.35
C CYS A 36 3.02 -3.08 14.21
N TRP A 37 4.13 -2.54 14.71
CA TRP A 37 4.54 -1.15 14.50
C TRP A 37 5.80 -1.11 13.65
N LEU A 38 5.84 -0.19 12.68
CA LEU A 38 7.05 0.10 11.94
C LEU A 38 7.57 1.47 12.36
N ASN A 39 8.64 1.46 13.16
CA ASN A 39 9.49 2.61 13.35
C ASN A 39 10.53 2.57 12.24
N LEU A 40 10.34 3.36 11.18
CA LEU A 40 11.34 3.48 10.13
C LEU A 40 12.44 4.43 10.65
N PRO A 41 13.65 3.93 10.97
CA PRO A 41 14.75 4.79 11.42
C PRO A 41 15.26 5.72 10.30
N PHE A 42 14.80 5.50 9.06
CA PHE A 42 15.15 6.29 7.90
C PHE A 42 14.12 7.40 7.68
N SER A 43 14.61 8.63 7.68
CA SER A 43 13.88 9.73 7.07
C SER A 43 13.66 9.41 5.59
N LEU A 44 12.47 9.72 5.04
CA LEU A 44 12.18 9.69 3.60
C LEU A 44 13.15 10.56 2.78
N ASN A 45 13.98 11.37 3.44
CA ASN A 45 15.11 12.10 2.86
C ASN A 45 16.19 11.20 2.25
N THR A 46 16.15 9.89 2.46
CA THR A 46 17.08 8.89 1.88
C THR A 46 16.58 8.28 0.57
N ILE A 47 15.43 8.72 0.06
CA ILE A 47 15.01 8.41 -1.31
C ILE A 47 16.02 9.07 -2.26
N PRO A 48 16.69 8.32 -3.17
CA PRO A 48 17.67 8.90 -4.06
C PRO A 48 17.04 10.04 -4.87
N GLU A 49 17.74 11.18 -4.96
CA GLU A 49 17.42 12.22 -5.94
C GLU A 49 17.52 11.58 -7.33
N VAL A 50 16.38 11.35 -7.97
CA VAL A 50 16.34 10.95 -9.37
C VAL A 50 16.78 12.16 -10.19
N GLU A 51 17.76 12.00 -11.08
CA GLU A 51 18.50 13.05 -11.81
C GLU A 51 17.66 14.07 -12.63
N ASP A 52 16.33 13.96 -12.65
CA ASP A 52 15.40 14.87 -13.33
C ASP A 52 14.48 15.68 -12.37
N TRP A 53 14.70 15.62 -11.06
CA TRP A 53 13.84 16.32 -10.09
C TRP A 53 14.36 17.72 -9.71
N PRO A 54 13.53 18.78 -9.75
CA PRO A 54 13.92 20.07 -9.19
C PRO A 54 14.01 19.94 -7.67
N SER A 55 15.22 20.08 -7.15
CA SER A 55 15.48 20.12 -5.71
C SER A 55 14.73 21.29 -5.06
N LYS A 56 13.67 20.97 -4.33
CA LYS A 56 13.26 21.61 -3.05
C LYS A 56 11.99 20.96 -2.52
N ASP A 57 12.01 20.77 -1.20
CA ASP A 57 10.90 20.36 -0.34
C ASP A 57 10.55 18.87 -0.34
N LEU A 58 11.45 18.08 0.26
CA LEU A 58 11.26 16.72 0.78
C LEU A 58 10.06 16.55 1.76
N PHE A 59 9.32 17.62 2.05
CA PHE A 59 8.23 17.65 3.03
C PHE A 59 6.84 17.31 2.47
N ASP A 60 6.66 17.22 1.15
CA ASP A 60 5.32 17.05 0.53
C ASP A 60 4.99 15.63 0.03
N TYR A 61 5.89 14.66 0.27
CA TYR A 61 5.59 13.27 -0.01
C TYR A 61 4.70 12.67 1.08
N SER A 62 3.40 12.70 0.82
CA SER A 62 2.39 11.98 1.60
C SER A 62 2.56 10.48 1.36
N ILE A 63 2.96 9.75 2.40
CA ILE A 63 2.91 8.28 2.38
C ILE A 63 1.44 7.89 2.25
N ARG A 64 1.15 7.08 1.23
CA ARG A 64 -0.19 6.51 1.00
C ARG A 64 -0.31 5.13 1.64
N LYS A 65 0.71 4.28 1.48
CA LYS A 65 0.71 2.92 2.04
C LYS A 65 2.12 2.39 2.28
N LEU A 66 2.25 1.54 3.31
CA LEU A 66 3.41 0.70 3.55
C LEU A 66 2.95 -0.76 3.64
N VAL A 67 3.69 -1.66 3.00
CA VAL A 67 3.40 -3.10 2.97
C VAL A 67 4.67 -3.86 3.34
N LEU A 68 4.57 -4.78 4.29
CA LEU A 68 5.70 -5.61 4.73
C LEU A 68 5.52 -7.02 4.20
N CYS A 69 6.62 -7.69 3.81
CA CYS A 69 6.55 -9.11 3.44
C CYS A 69 6.44 -10.04 4.65
N THR A 70 7.13 -9.72 5.74
CA THR A 70 7.13 -10.51 6.97
C THR A 70 7.17 -9.58 8.18
N SER A 71 7.24 -10.16 9.38
CA SER A 71 7.50 -9.37 10.59
C SER A 71 8.83 -8.61 10.43
N PRO A 72 8.90 -7.32 10.81
CA PRO A 72 10.16 -6.56 10.76
C PRO A 72 11.25 -7.10 11.68
N GLU A 73 10.92 -8.03 12.59
CA GLU A 73 11.88 -8.76 13.42
C GLU A 73 12.66 -9.83 12.64
N GLU A 74 12.16 -10.24 11.48
CA GLU A 74 12.86 -11.15 10.59
C GLU A 74 13.86 -10.38 9.72
N SER A 75 15.12 -10.85 9.65
CA SER A 75 16.24 -10.13 9.02
C SER A 75 16.09 -9.84 7.53
N ASP A 76 15.17 -10.52 6.84
CA ASP A 76 14.91 -10.35 5.40
C ASP A 76 13.60 -9.61 5.10
N CYS A 77 13.01 -8.94 6.08
CA CYS A 77 11.82 -8.13 5.85
C CYS A 77 12.11 -7.03 4.82
N ILE A 78 11.29 -6.99 3.77
CA ILE A 78 11.26 -5.97 2.73
C ILE A 78 9.98 -5.16 2.93
N VAL A 79 10.11 -3.85 2.82
CA VAL A 79 9.02 -2.87 2.91
C VAL A 79 8.81 -2.28 1.53
N LEU A 80 7.58 -2.36 1.03
CA LEU A 80 7.10 -1.60 -0.11
C LEU A 80 6.41 -0.33 0.38
N ALA A 81 6.86 0.82 -0.09
CA ALA A 81 6.24 2.12 0.17
C ALA A 81 5.60 2.67 -1.11
N ILE A 82 4.36 3.16 -0.97
CA ILE A 82 3.67 3.94 -1.99
C ILE A 82 3.54 5.37 -1.46
N ILE A 83 4.12 6.32 -2.19
CA ILE A 83 4.08 7.76 -1.89
C ILE A 83 3.60 8.55 -3.11
N SER A 84 3.35 9.85 -2.97
CA SER A 84 2.96 10.69 -4.11
C SER A 84 4.00 10.71 -5.25
N ALA A 85 5.29 10.53 -4.95
CA ALA A 85 6.37 10.37 -5.92
C ALA A 85 6.58 8.93 -6.44
N GLY A 86 5.71 7.97 -6.16
CA GLY A 86 5.82 6.62 -6.72
C GLY A 86 6.09 5.55 -5.68
N SER A 87 6.70 4.44 -6.12
CA SER A 87 6.79 3.21 -5.32
C SER A 87 8.23 2.75 -5.10
N PHE A 88 8.54 2.35 -3.87
CA PHE A 88 9.90 2.08 -3.40
C PHE A 88 10.00 0.82 -2.56
N PHE A 89 11.11 0.10 -2.66
CA PHE A 89 11.49 -0.98 -1.74
C PHE A 89 12.59 -0.54 -0.77
N ALA A 90 12.58 -1.06 0.44
CA ALA A 90 13.72 -1.00 1.36
C ALA A 90 13.68 -2.17 2.33
N LYS A 91 14.85 -2.65 2.76
CA LYS A 91 14.98 -3.45 3.98
C LYS A 91 15.26 -2.55 5.18
N PRO A 92 14.93 -2.97 6.41
CA PRO A 92 15.33 -2.25 7.63
C PRO A 92 16.84 -2.00 7.75
N SER A 93 17.66 -2.82 7.08
CA SER A 93 19.13 -2.68 7.04
C SER A 93 19.66 -1.81 5.90
N ASP A 94 18.83 -1.41 4.94
CA ASP A 94 19.29 -0.68 3.76
C ASP A 94 19.55 0.80 4.10
N GLU A 95 20.60 1.38 3.52
CA GLU A 95 20.93 2.79 3.74
C GLU A 95 20.04 3.76 2.94
N ALA A 96 19.34 3.25 1.91
CA ALA A 96 18.51 4.05 1.01
C ALA A 96 17.34 3.24 0.44
N TRP A 97 16.29 3.96 0.02
CA TRP A 97 15.15 3.37 -0.68
C TRP A 97 15.49 3.08 -2.14
N THR A 98 15.00 1.97 -2.67
CA THR A 98 15.17 1.58 -4.07
C THR A 98 13.89 1.87 -4.84
N LEU A 99 13.97 2.75 -5.84
CA LEU A 99 12.85 3.08 -6.72
C LEU A 99 12.44 1.88 -7.56
N ILE A 100 11.14 1.58 -7.60
CA ILE A 100 10.55 0.51 -8.42
C ILE A 100 9.92 1.11 -9.67
N CYS A 101 9.10 2.16 -9.49
CA CYS A 101 8.43 2.86 -10.56
C CYS A 101 8.07 4.30 -10.16
N HIS A 102 8.23 5.21 -11.12
CA HIS A 102 7.79 6.60 -11.08
C HIS A 102 7.33 6.97 -12.50
N SER A 103 6.10 6.61 -12.86
CA SER A 103 5.45 7.14 -14.07
C SER A 103 3.94 7.02 -13.94
N ASP A 104 3.22 7.90 -14.62
CA ASP A 104 1.74 7.91 -14.66
C ASP A 104 1.16 6.56 -15.11
N ARG A 105 1.93 5.77 -15.88
CA ARG A 105 1.49 4.45 -16.36
C ARG A 105 1.64 3.32 -15.35
N TYR A 106 2.50 3.48 -14.34
CA TYR A 106 2.79 2.43 -13.34
C TYR A 106 2.60 2.95 -11.91
N TYR A 107 1.80 4.00 -11.74
CA TYR A 107 1.45 4.50 -10.43
C TYR A 107 0.58 3.46 -9.71
N LEU A 108 1.04 2.99 -8.55
CA LEU A 108 0.30 2.03 -7.74
C LEU A 108 -0.75 2.78 -6.93
N ASP A 109 -2.03 2.44 -7.13
CA ASP A 109 -3.12 2.92 -6.27
C ASP A 109 -3.17 2.13 -4.97
N ASP A 110 -2.84 0.83 -5.03
CA ASP A 110 -2.73 -0.03 -3.86
C ASP A 110 -1.71 -1.16 -4.03
N ALA A 111 -1.29 -1.76 -2.91
CA ALA A 111 -0.44 -2.96 -2.92
C ALA A 111 -0.68 -3.88 -1.72
N ILE A 112 -0.29 -5.15 -1.86
CA ILE A 112 -0.36 -6.18 -0.82
C ILE A 112 0.81 -7.16 -0.94
N TYR A 113 1.26 -7.69 0.19
CA TYR A 113 2.10 -8.88 0.19
C TYR A 113 1.21 -10.11 0.36
N PHE A 114 1.23 -11.00 -0.62
CA PHE A 114 0.35 -12.16 -0.68
C PHE A 114 1.13 -13.37 -1.19
N LYS A 115 1.02 -14.52 -0.50
CA LYS A 115 1.64 -15.80 -0.90
C LYS A 115 3.08 -15.67 -1.41
N GLY A 116 3.93 -14.93 -0.70
CA GLY A 116 5.36 -14.82 -1.02
C GLY A 116 5.75 -13.63 -1.91
N ASN A 117 4.78 -12.88 -2.45
CA ASN A 117 5.04 -11.86 -3.47
C ASN A 117 4.34 -10.52 -3.15
N PHE A 118 4.93 -9.43 -3.62
CA PHE A 118 4.28 -8.12 -3.63
C PHE A 118 3.44 -7.97 -4.91
N TYR A 119 2.15 -7.75 -4.72
CA TYR A 119 1.22 -7.41 -5.79
C TYR A 119 0.83 -5.94 -5.65
N GLY A 120 0.83 -5.23 -6.78
CA GLY A 120 0.31 -3.88 -6.90
C GLY A 120 -0.94 -3.86 -7.77
N CYS A 121 -1.75 -2.83 -7.59
CA CYS A 121 -2.85 -2.49 -8.50
C CYS A 121 -2.59 -1.12 -9.11
N LEU A 122 -2.73 -1.03 -10.43
CA LEU A 122 -2.69 0.24 -11.16
C LEU A 122 -4.05 0.96 -11.05
N HIS A 123 -4.05 2.25 -11.35
CA HIS A 123 -5.27 3.07 -11.39
C HIS A 123 -6.35 2.51 -12.33
N THR A 124 -5.92 1.89 -13.42
CA THR A 124 -6.76 1.27 -14.44
C THR A 124 -7.26 -0.13 -14.05
N GLY A 125 -6.80 -0.69 -12.93
CA GLY A 125 -7.25 -1.96 -12.36
C GLY A 125 -6.40 -3.18 -12.70
N GLU A 126 -5.36 -3.03 -13.52
CA GLU A 126 -4.36 -4.08 -13.79
C GLU A 126 -3.67 -4.49 -12.49
N ILE A 127 -3.41 -5.79 -12.37
CA ILE A 127 -2.57 -6.33 -11.31
C ILE A 127 -1.16 -6.49 -11.83
N VAL A 128 -0.21 -6.04 -11.02
CA VAL A 128 1.22 -6.12 -11.31
C VAL A 128 1.95 -6.85 -10.21
N LEU A 129 3.05 -7.51 -10.57
CA LEU A 129 4.04 -8.05 -9.65
C LEU A 129 5.13 -7.00 -9.42
N CYS A 130 5.42 -6.69 -8.16
CA CYS A 130 6.53 -5.83 -7.78
C CYS A 130 7.72 -6.73 -7.37
N GLU A 131 8.70 -6.89 -8.26
CA GLU A 131 9.86 -7.76 -7.99
C GLU A 131 10.89 -7.02 -7.12
N ALA A 132 11.08 -7.46 -5.87
CA ALA A 132 12.01 -6.80 -4.94
C ALA A 132 13.50 -7.09 -5.23
N THR A 133 13.82 -8.27 -5.77
CA THR A 133 15.22 -8.65 -6.08
C THR A 133 15.76 -7.96 -7.33
N HIS A 134 14.88 -7.65 -8.27
CA HIS A 134 15.17 -6.89 -9.48
C HIS A 134 14.10 -5.80 -9.62
N PRO A 135 14.25 -4.68 -8.88
CA PRO A 135 13.23 -3.64 -8.73
C PRO A 135 12.61 -3.23 -10.07
N LYS A 136 11.42 -3.77 -10.33
CA LYS A 136 10.60 -3.45 -11.49
C LYS A 136 9.15 -3.86 -11.22
N VAL A 137 8.27 -3.31 -12.05
CA VAL A 137 6.86 -3.67 -12.11
C VAL A 137 6.63 -4.53 -13.35
N VAL A 138 5.99 -5.68 -13.18
CA VAL A 138 5.64 -6.60 -14.27
C VAL A 138 4.14 -6.82 -14.29
N GLU A 139 3.50 -6.63 -15.44
CA GLU A 139 2.07 -6.89 -15.58
C GLU A 139 1.75 -8.39 -15.36
N LEU A 140 0.79 -8.66 -14.47
CA LEU A 140 0.34 -10.01 -14.15
C LEU A 140 -0.98 -10.32 -14.84
N ALA A 141 -1.98 -9.46 -14.64
CA ALA A 141 -3.34 -9.67 -15.10
C ALA A 141 -3.99 -8.34 -15.54
N PRO A 142 -4.84 -8.38 -16.58
CA PRO A 142 -5.59 -7.21 -17.02
C PRO A 142 -6.62 -6.79 -15.95
N PRO A 143 -7.25 -5.60 -16.05
CA PRO A 143 -8.32 -5.21 -15.15
C PRO A 143 -9.54 -6.14 -15.27
N PRO A 144 -10.41 -6.19 -14.23
CA PRO A 144 -11.70 -6.86 -14.33
C PRO A 144 -12.53 -6.33 -15.51
N PRO A 145 -13.22 -7.22 -16.27
CA PRO A 145 -13.91 -6.82 -17.51
C PRO A 145 -15.13 -5.92 -17.26
N ASP A 146 -15.74 -6.03 -16.07
CA ASP A 146 -16.95 -5.30 -15.70
C ASP A 146 -16.66 -4.07 -14.84
N LEU A 147 -15.47 -3.46 -14.96
CA LEU A 147 -15.19 -2.21 -14.27
C LEU A 147 -16.03 -1.09 -14.90
N PRO A 148 -16.94 -0.45 -14.13
CA PRO A 148 -17.69 0.68 -14.65
C PRO A 148 -16.77 1.88 -14.90
N GLU A 149 -16.99 2.56 -16.03
CA GLU A 149 -16.38 3.86 -16.35
C GLU A 149 -16.94 4.95 -15.43
N PHE A 150 -16.57 4.95 -14.14
CA PHE A 150 -16.85 6.07 -13.25
C PHE A 150 -15.74 7.12 -13.30
N VAL A 151 -16.10 8.35 -12.91
CA VAL A 151 -15.20 9.52 -12.90
C VAL A 151 -13.97 9.32 -12.00
N SER A 152 -14.08 8.46 -10.98
CA SER A 152 -12.96 8.05 -10.13
C SER A 152 -13.27 6.71 -9.47
N THR A 153 -12.48 5.69 -9.83
CA THR A 153 -12.46 4.37 -9.18
C THR A 153 -11.22 4.30 -8.31
N VAL A 154 -11.38 3.99 -7.02
CA VAL A 154 -10.24 3.66 -6.14
C VAL A 154 -10.24 2.17 -5.93
N THR A 155 -9.11 1.53 -6.18
CA THR A 155 -8.94 0.09 -6.07
C THR A 155 -8.22 -0.28 -4.78
N TYR A 156 -8.68 -1.36 -4.13
CA TYR A 156 -8.07 -1.88 -2.92
C TYR A 156 -7.75 -3.36 -3.11
N LEU A 157 -6.53 -3.76 -2.77
CA LEU A 157 -6.08 -5.15 -2.78
C LEU A 157 -6.15 -5.75 -1.38
N PHE A 158 -6.71 -6.95 -1.29
CA PHE A 158 -6.86 -7.66 -0.03
C PHE A 158 -6.86 -9.18 -0.24
N ASP A 159 -6.54 -9.90 0.82
CA ASP A 159 -6.69 -11.36 0.90
C ASP A 159 -8.11 -11.69 1.39
N LEU A 160 -8.84 -12.49 0.60
CA LEU A 160 -10.09 -13.09 1.00
C LEU A 160 -10.01 -14.62 0.94
N ALA A 161 -9.95 -15.25 2.11
CA ALA A 161 -9.89 -16.71 2.26
C ALA A 161 -8.77 -17.36 1.42
N GLY A 162 -7.59 -16.73 1.38
CA GLY A 162 -6.43 -17.21 0.63
C GLY A 162 -6.50 -16.92 -0.87
N ASN A 163 -7.31 -15.95 -1.29
CA ASN A 163 -7.44 -15.50 -2.67
C ASN A 163 -7.11 -14.02 -2.77
N LEU A 164 -6.40 -13.64 -3.85
CA LEU A 164 -6.13 -12.23 -4.13
C LEU A 164 -7.38 -11.59 -4.71
N CYS A 165 -7.91 -10.60 -4.00
CA CYS A 165 -9.12 -9.88 -4.39
C CYS A 165 -8.84 -8.40 -4.59
N ILE A 166 -9.64 -7.80 -5.46
CA ILE A 166 -9.72 -6.36 -5.68
C ILE A 166 -11.12 -5.88 -5.29
N ALA A 167 -11.20 -4.78 -4.56
CA ALA A 167 -12.42 -4.04 -4.33
C ALA A 167 -12.33 -2.71 -5.06
N CYS A 168 -13.26 -2.49 -5.98
CA CYS A 168 -13.36 -1.28 -6.77
C CYS A 168 -14.41 -0.39 -6.13
N ARG A 169 -13.96 0.69 -5.50
CA ARG A 169 -14.83 1.67 -4.86
C ARG A 169 -15.33 2.68 -5.88
N HIS A 170 -16.64 2.68 -6.05
CA HIS A 170 -17.33 3.60 -6.93
C HIS A 170 -17.62 4.89 -6.18
N THR A 171 -17.25 6.02 -6.76
CA THR A 171 -17.47 7.32 -6.14
C THR A 171 -18.23 8.26 -7.08
N HIS A 172 -19.18 9.03 -6.53
CA HIS A 172 -19.84 10.11 -7.27
C HIS A 172 -19.00 11.41 -7.24
N SER A 173 -18.17 11.54 -6.20
CA SER A 173 -17.13 12.55 -6.01
C SER A 173 -16.09 11.99 -5.04
N TYR A 174 -14.92 12.63 -4.91
CA TYR A 174 -13.85 12.18 -3.98
C TYR A 174 -14.32 11.90 -2.53
N ALA A 175 -15.45 12.47 -2.11
CA ALA A 175 -15.97 12.33 -0.74
C ALA A 175 -17.12 11.31 -0.61
N PHE A 176 -17.75 10.86 -1.70
CA PHE A 176 -18.98 10.08 -1.62
C PHE A 176 -18.87 8.73 -2.33
N THR A 177 -18.88 7.65 -1.54
CA THR A 177 -18.89 6.27 -2.03
C THR A 177 -20.31 5.84 -2.34
N VAL A 178 -20.55 5.35 -3.56
CA VAL A 178 -21.87 4.86 -3.99
C VAL A 178 -21.98 3.33 -3.97
N GLY A 179 -20.85 2.63 -3.95
CA GLY A 179 -20.83 1.18 -3.89
C GLY A 179 -19.44 0.60 -4.07
N PHE A 180 -19.39 -0.72 -4.03
CA PHE A 180 -18.19 -1.50 -4.30
C PHE A 180 -18.54 -2.66 -5.23
N ASP A 181 -17.68 -2.92 -6.20
CA ASP A 181 -17.62 -4.22 -6.85
C ASP A 181 -16.38 -4.95 -6.37
N ILE A 182 -16.53 -6.24 -6.09
CA ILE A 182 -15.43 -7.08 -5.61
C ILE A 182 -15.19 -8.17 -6.64
N PHE A 183 -13.93 -8.37 -6.97
CA PHE A 183 -13.50 -9.43 -7.86
C PHE A 183 -12.38 -10.24 -7.23
N LYS A 184 -12.40 -11.54 -7.48
CA LYS A 184 -11.35 -12.47 -7.15
C LYS A 184 -10.54 -12.78 -8.41
N LEU A 185 -9.22 -12.73 -8.29
CA LEU A 185 -8.31 -13.13 -9.35
C LEU A 185 -7.95 -14.61 -9.22
N ASP A 186 -8.17 -15.37 -10.29
CA ASP A 186 -7.46 -16.62 -10.52
C ASP A 186 -6.08 -16.27 -11.11
N ILE A 187 -5.03 -16.48 -10.33
CA ILE A 187 -3.65 -16.10 -10.70
C ILE A 187 -3.13 -16.97 -11.85
N ASP A 188 -3.55 -18.25 -11.91
CA ASP A 188 -3.02 -19.20 -12.89
C ASP A 188 -3.61 -18.93 -14.27
N THR A 189 -4.92 -18.68 -14.34
CA THR A 189 -5.63 -18.38 -15.59
C THR A 189 -5.65 -16.89 -15.94
N LYS A 190 -5.32 -16.03 -14.98
CA LYS A 190 -5.40 -14.55 -15.07
C LYS A 190 -6.82 -14.07 -15.37
N THR A 191 -7.83 -14.76 -14.83
CA THR A 191 -9.25 -14.44 -15.03
C THR A 191 -9.90 -13.94 -13.74
N TRP A 192 -10.95 -13.14 -13.90
CA TRP A 192 -11.68 -12.54 -12.79
C TRP A 192 -13.03 -13.22 -12.54
N GLU A 193 -13.34 -13.42 -11.27
CA GLU A 193 -14.66 -13.86 -10.81
C GLU A 193 -15.27 -12.74 -9.95
N LYS A 194 -16.45 -12.24 -10.32
CA LYS A 194 -17.16 -11.22 -9.55
C LYS A 194 -17.81 -11.85 -8.32
N ILE A 195 -17.59 -11.24 -7.16
CA ILE A 195 -18.17 -11.64 -5.88
C ILE A 195 -19.38 -10.76 -5.58
N TYR A 196 -20.55 -11.39 -5.40
CA TYR A 196 -21.81 -10.69 -5.12
C TYR A 196 -22.18 -10.62 -3.64
N SER A 197 -21.55 -11.45 -2.80
CA SER A 197 -21.77 -11.49 -1.36
C SER A 197 -20.51 -11.95 -0.64
N LEU A 198 -20.22 -11.34 0.51
CA LEU A 198 -19.11 -11.73 1.39
C LEU A 198 -19.54 -12.80 2.42
N GLY A 199 -20.79 -13.27 2.36
CA GLY A 199 -21.42 -14.06 3.41
C GLY A 199 -22.10 -13.19 4.47
N ASP A 200 -22.69 -13.84 5.47
CA ASP A 200 -23.27 -13.21 6.67
C ASP A 200 -22.24 -13.11 7.80
#